data_AF-H6QK23-F1
#
_entry.id   AF-H6QK23-F1
#
_cell.length_a   1.000
_cell.length_b   1.000
_cell.length_c   1.000
_cell.angle_alpha   90.00
_cell.angle_beta   90.00
_cell.angle_gamma   90.00
#
_symmetry.space_group_name_H-M   'P 1'
#
loop_
_entity.id
_entity.type
_entity.pdbx_description
1 polymer ?
#
loop_
_entity_poly.entity_id
_entity_poly.type
_entity_poly.pdbx_seq_one_letter_code
_entity_poly.pdbx_strand_id
1 'polypeptide(L)'
;MQKRNESDYLKKVQYYSAHSYVQQLTQGIKHKDLLPVIVISLIKTKMFDDEVPCISLHKMLETKTNKQYLFDFSYVFIELKKFDKDKLETTIDAWLHLFKCAETENSLPANIKSEQVLDVYNIIEMHNLTAEEYDAYIRAKLMEDAEEIALEARCEKGKLKEA
;
A
#
# COMPACT_ATOMS: atom_id res chain seq x y z
N MET A 1 -15.21 11.86 23.83
CA MET A 1 -15.48 12.27 22.44
C MET A 1 -14.91 11.31 21.40
N GLN A 2 -13.70 10.74 21.58
CA GLN A 2 -13.08 9.76 20.65
C GLN A 2 -13.96 8.54 20.30
N LYS A 3 -14.55 7.85 21.29
CA LYS A 3 -15.42 6.67 21.05
C LYS A 3 -16.61 6.92 20.10
N ARG A 4 -17.15 8.14 20.07
CA ARG A 4 -18.30 8.47 19.20
C ARG A 4 -17.87 8.54 17.74
N ASN A 5 -16.74 9.18 17.46
CA ASN A 5 -16.15 9.30 16.13
C ASN A 5 -15.73 7.93 15.56
N GLU A 6 -15.20 7.04 16.40
CA GLU A 6 -14.85 5.66 16.03
C GLU A 6 -16.09 4.84 15.65
N SER A 7 -17.17 4.94 16.44
CA SER A 7 -18.43 4.25 16.14
C SER A 7 -19.08 4.72 14.83
N ASP A 8 -18.96 6.03 14.53
CA ASP A 8 -19.47 6.61 13.28
C ASP A 8 -18.62 6.18 12.09
N TYR A 9 -17.30 5.98 12.27
CA TYR A 9 -16.42 5.46 11.23
C TYR A 9 -16.78 4.03 10.83
N LEU A 10 -16.97 3.11 11.78
CA LEU A 10 -17.36 1.72 11.46
C LEU A 10 -18.70 1.67 10.73
N LYS A 11 -19.66 2.51 11.14
CA LYS A 11 -20.94 2.63 10.43
C LYS A 11 -20.76 3.10 9.00
N LYS A 12 -19.90 4.09 8.75
CA LYS A 12 -19.59 4.56 7.38
C LYS A 12 -18.93 3.47 6.54
N VAL A 13 -17.97 2.74 7.11
CA VAL A 13 -17.31 1.62 6.41
C VAL A 13 -18.33 0.56 5.99
N GLN A 14 -19.24 0.18 6.89
CA GLN A 14 -20.32 -0.75 6.57
C GLN A 14 -21.28 -0.19 5.52
N TYR A 15 -21.70 1.07 5.66
CA TYR A 15 -22.57 1.75 4.70
C TYR A 15 -21.97 1.74 3.29
N TYR A 16 -20.71 2.15 3.15
CA TYR A 16 -20.04 2.16 1.85
C TYR A 16 -19.82 0.76 1.29
N SER A 17 -19.49 -0.24 2.14
CA SER A 17 -19.38 -1.62 1.67
C SER A 17 -20.69 -2.13 1.08
N ALA A 18 -21.81 -1.89 1.76
CA ALA A 18 -23.14 -2.29 1.30
C ALA A 18 -23.53 -1.53 0.03
N HIS A 19 -23.22 -0.23 -0.04
CA HIS A 19 -23.46 0.57 -1.23
C HIS A 19 -22.68 0.03 -2.44
N SER A 20 -21.39 -0.26 -2.29
CA SER A 20 -20.58 -0.86 -3.35
C SER A 20 -21.10 -2.23 -3.80
N TYR A 21 -21.62 -3.05 -2.88
CA TYR A 21 -22.21 -4.34 -3.22
C TYR A 21 -23.51 -4.17 -4.04
N VAL A 22 -24.40 -3.27 -3.60
CA VAL A 22 -25.67 -3.01 -4.29
C VAL A 22 -25.44 -2.37 -5.67
N GLN A 23 -24.44 -1.50 -5.81
CA GLN A 23 -24.12 -0.85 -7.09
C GLN A 23 -23.69 -1.83 -8.19
N GLN A 24 -23.26 -3.04 -7.84
CA GLN A 24 -22.97 -4.09 -8.82
C GLN A 24 -24.23 -4.61 -9.52
N LEU A 25 -25.42 -4.45 -8.93
CA LEU A 25 -26.67 -4.95 -9.49
C LEU A 25 -27.20 -4.00 -10.58
N THR A 26 -26.62 -4.10 -11.78
CA THR A 26 -27.07 -3.38 -12.98
C THR A 26 -28.05 -4.22 -13.82
N GLN A 27 -28.70 -3.62 -14.82
CA GLN A 27 -29.63 -4.33 -15.69
C GLN A 27 -28.96 -5.57 -16.31
N GLY A 28 -29.59 -6.74 -16.13
CA GLY A 28 -29.09 -8.02 -16.65
C GLY A 28 -28.20 -8.82 -15.69
N ILE A 29 -27.73 -8.25 -14.59
CA ILE A 29 -26.97 -8.98 -13.56
C ILE A 29 -27.92 -9.66 -12.58
N LYS A 30 -27.62 -10.91 -12.20
CA LYS A 30 -28.39 -11.66 -11.19
C LYS A 30 -27.65 -11.61 -9.85
N HIS A 31 -28.40 -11.72 -8.75
CA HIS A 31 -27.85 -11.72 -7.39
C HIS A 31 -26.73 -12.76 -7.18
N LYS A 32 -26.84 -13.94 -7.80
CA LYS A 32 -25.83 -15.01 -7.70
C LYS A 32 -24.49 -14.67 -8.37
N ASP A 33 -24.46 -13.63 -9.20
CA ASP A 33 -23.29 -13.21 -9.98
C ASP A 33 -22.63 -11.97 -9.32
N LEU A 34 -23.13 -11.52 -8.16
CA LEU A 34 -22.51 -10.44 -7.39
C LEU A 34 -21.17 -10.90 -6.81
N LEU A 35 -20.18 -10.01 -6.86
CA LEU A 35 -18.83 -10.27 -6.34
C LEU A 35 -18.73 -9.82 -4.88
N PRO A 36 -18.00 -10.56 -4.03
CA PRO A 36 -17.69 -10.14 -2.67
C PRO A 36 -16.99 -8.77 -2.62
N VAL A 37 -17.35 -7.98 -1.61
CA VAL A 37 -16.72 -6.69 -1.31
C VAL A 37 -15.74 -6.87 -0.16
N ILE A 38 -14.47 -6.59 -0.43
CA ILE A 38 -13.39 -6.56 0.56
C ILE A 38 -13.01 -5.10 0.78
N VAL A 39 -13.24 -4.60 1.99
CA VAL A 39 -12.81 -3.24 2.36
C VAL A 39 -11.45 -3.33 3.03
N ILE A 40 -10.50 -2.51 2.57
CA ILE A 40 -9.21 -2.30 3.23
C ILE A 40 -9.19 -0.86 3.76
N SER A 41 -9.02 -0.72 5.07
CA SER A 41 -9.04 0.56 5.79
C SER A 41 -7.68 0.83 6.42
N LEU A 42 -7.04 1.92 6.02
CA LEU A 42 -5.80 2.43 6.59
C LEU A 42 -6.14 3.47 7.67
N ILE A 43 -5.68 3.25 8.91
CA ILE A 43 -6.01 4.08 10.07
C ILE A 43 -4.71 4.55 10.74
N LYS A 44 -4.50 5.87 10.81
CA LYS A 44 -3.32 6.48 11.47
C LYS A 44 -3.35 6.37 13.00
N THR A 45 -4.53 6.13 13.59
CA THR A 45 -4.75 6.02 15.04
C THR A 45 -5.04 4.59 15.47
N LYS A 46 -5.05 4.36 16.79
CA LYS A 46 -5.56 3.13 17.38
C LYS A 46 -7.08 3.24 17.55
N MET A 47 -7.80 2.26 17.06
CA MET A 47 -9.26 2.13 17.03
C MET A 47 -9.74 0.90 17.80
N PHE A 48 -9.03 -0.23 17.66
CA PHE A 48 -9.38 -1.47 18.36
C PHE A 48 -8.48 -1.69 19.59
N ASP A 49 -8.91 -2.60 20.46
CA ASP A 49 -8.15 -3.00 21.65
C ASP A 49 -6.74 -3.52 21.30
N ASP A 50 -5.82 -3.54 22.28
CA ASP A 50 -4.41 -3.92 22.06
C ASP A 50 -4.23 -5.36 21.59
N GLU A 51 -5.18 -6.24 21.92
CA GLU A 51 -5.19 -7.64 21.50
C GLU A 51 -5.43 -7.80 19.99
N VAL A 52 -6.04 -6.79 19.35
CA VAL A 52 -6.26 -6.79 17.90
C VAL A 52 -4.94 -6.41 17.21
N PRO A 53 -4.42 -7.25 16.30
CA PRO A 53 -3.15 -7.00 15.62
C PRO A 53 -3.22 -5.78 14.69
N CYS A 54 -2.04 -5.27 14.29
CA CYS A 54 -1.91 -4.14 13.36
C CYS A 54 -2.71 -4.33 12.07
N ILE A 55 -2.67 -5.52 11.48
CA ILE A 55 -3.52 -5.92 10.36
C ILE A 55 -4.54 -6.91 10.91
N SER A 56 -5.82 -6.52 10.89
CA SER A 56 -6.91 -7.34 11.42
C SER A 56 -7.97 -7.61 10.36
N LEU A 57 -8.39 -8.87 10.25
CA LEU A 57 -9.42 -9.33 9.33
C LEU A 57 -10.72 -9.61 10.09
N HIS A 58 -11.78 -8.92 9.71
CA HIS A 58 -13.09 -8.97 10.35
C HIS A 58 -14.11 -9.57 9.39
N LYS A 59 -14.81 -10.59 9.86
CA LYS A 59 -15.76 -11.41 9.10
C LYS A 59 -17.06 -11.58 9.88
N MET A 60 -18.14 -11.94 9.19
CA MET A 60 -19.43 -12.27 9.84
C MET A 60 -19.45 -13.74 10.27
N LEU A 61 -19.47 -13.98 11.57
CA LEU A 61 -19.46 -15.32 12.16
C LEU A 61 -20.81 -15.65 12.82
N GLU A 62 -21.24 -16.90 12.71
CA GLU A 62 -22.39 -17.39 13.46
C GLU A 62 -22.03 -17.50 14.95
N THR A 63 -22.91 -16.98 15.81
CA THR A 63 -22.65 -16.74 17.24
C THR A 63 -22.37 -17.98 18.09
N LYS A 64 -22.93 -19.15 17.76
CA LYS A 64 -22.76 -20.38 18.56
C LYS A 64 -21.54 -21.18 18.13
N THR A 65 -21.25 -21.22 16.84
CA THR A 65 -20.24 -22.10 16.23
C THR A 65 -18.98 -21.37 15.80
N ASN A 66 -19.00 -20.04 15.74
CA ASN A 66 -17.98 -19.20 15.14
C ASN A 66 -17.65 -19.56 13.68
N LYS A 67 -18.56 -20.24 12.98
CA LYS A 67 -18.42 -20.57 11.56
C LYS A 67 -18.89 -19.41 10.70
N GLN A 68 -18.18 -19.17 9.60
CA GLN A 68 -18.57 -18.18 8.59
C GLN A 68 -19.51 -18.83 7.57
N TYR A 69 -20.66 -18.19 7.31
CA TYR A 69 -21.60 -18.58 6.25
C TYR A 69 -21.89 -17.45 5.26
N LEU A 70 -21.61 -16.20 5.65
CA LEU A 70 -21.76 -15.02 4.82
C LEU A 70 -20.35 -14.57 4.40
N PHE A 71 -20.07 -14.62 3.10
CA PHE A 71 -18.73 -14.41 2.55
C PHE A 71 -18.59 -13.10 1.75
N ASP A 72 -19.70 -12.47 1.41
CA ASP A 72 -19.74 -11.34 0.49
C ASP A 72 -19.20 -10.04 1.08
N PHE A 73 -18.96 -10.00 2.39
CA PHE A 73 -18.33 -8.88 3.07
C PHE A 73 -17.16 -9.35 3.92
N SER A 74 -16.03 -8.71 3.74
CA SER A 74 -14.86 -8.84 4.61
C SER A 74 -14.19 -7.48 4.80
N TYR A 75 -13.68 -7.23 6.00
CA TYR A 75 -13.06 -5.96 6.34
C TYR A 75 -11.65 -6.20 6.85
N VAL A 76 -10.68 -5.53 6.25
CA VAL A 76 -9.30 -5.49 6.70
C VAL A 76 -9.02 -4.12 7.26
N PHE A 77 -8.74 -4.03 8.55
CA PHE A 77 -8.32 -2.79 9.19
C PHE A 77 -6.82 -2.84 9.47
N ILE A 78 -6.13 -1.79 9.05
CA ILE A 78 -4.69 -1.62 9.20
C ILE A 78 -4.46 -0.40 10.09
N GLU A 79 -4.12 -0.65 11.35
CA GLU A 79 -3.88 0.39 12.36
C GLU A 79 -2.39 0.73 12.44
N LEU A 80 -1.95 1.72 11.64
CA LEU A 80 -0.55 2.11 11.49
C LEU A 80 0.13 2.47 12.82
N LYS A 81 -0.62 2.95 13.81
CA LYS A 81 -0.08 3.24 15.15
C LYS A 81 0.46 1.99 15.85
N LYS A 82 -0.11 0.80 15.58
CA LYS A 82 0.31 -0.49 16.16
C LYS A 82 1.52 -1.10 15.44
N PHE A 83 1.85 -0.62 14.24
CA PHE A 83 3.02 -1.11 13.49
C PHE A 83 4.32 -0.69 14.18
N ASP A 84 5.23 -1.64 14.36
CA ASP A 84 6.59 -1.39 14.84
C ASP A 84 7.49 -1.08 13.64
N LYS A 85 7.95 0.17 13.53
CA LYS A 85 8.66 0.63 12.33
C LYS A 85 10.04 0.00 12.16
N ASP A 86 10.61 -0.54 13.24
CA ASP A 86 11.94 -1.15 13.21
C ASP A 86 11.90 -2.60 12.70
N LYS A 87 10.71 -3.19 12.55
CA LYS A 87 10.50 -4.57 12.08
C LYS A 87 10.15 -4.59 10.58
N LEU A 88 11.19 -4.54 9.75
CA LEU A 88 11.10 -4.61 8.28
C LEU A 88 11.53 -5.99 7.76
N GLU A 89 10.74 -7.02 8.02
CA GLU A 89 11.08 -8.40 7.63
C GLU A 89 10.41 -8.82 6.32
N THR A 90 9.23 -8.28 6.05
CA THR A 90 8.38 -8.68 4.93
C THR A 90 8.05 -7.51 3.99
N THR A 91 7.57 -7.84 2.78
CA THR A 91 7.03 -6.84 1.85
C THR A 91 5.85 -6.06 2.44
N ILE A 92 5.04 -6.70 3.29
CA ILE A 92 3.93 -6.04 3.98
C ILE A 92 4.47 -4.98 4.94
N ASP A 93 5.53 -5.30 5.70
CA ASP A 93 6.15 -4.34 6.62
C ASP A 93 6.73 -3.14 5.86
N ALA A 94 7.31 -3.35 4.68
CA ALA A 94 7.78 -2.27 3.83
C ALA A 94 6.65 -1.32 3.40
N TRP A 95 5.48 -1.86 3.01
CA TRP A 95 4.29 -1.06 2.71
C TRP A 95 3.76 -0.34 3.96
N LEU A 96 3.69 -1.01 5.12
CA LEU A 96 3.25 -0.39 6.37
C LEU A 96 4.18 0.74 6.81
N HIS A 97 5.49 0.56 6.63
CA HIS A 97 6.49 1.59 6.89
C HIS A 97 6.30 2.79 5.98
N LEU A 98 6.13 2.56 4.67
CA LEU A 98 5.80 3.62 3.72
C LEU A 98 4.56 4.41 4.19
N PHE A 99 3.45 3.73 4.45
CA PHE A 99 2.21 4.41 4.87
C PHE A 99 2.32 5.14 6.21
N LYS A 100 3.22 4.71 7.09
CA LYS A 100 3.41 5.31 8.41
C LYS A 100 4.43 6.46 8.41
N CYS A 101 5.52 6.33 7.67
CA CYS A 101 6.72 7.14 7.84
C CYS A 101 7.03 8.06 6.65
N ALA A 102 6.48 7.82 5.46
CA ALA A 102 6.86 8.55 4.24
C ALA A 102 6.58 10.06 4.28
N GLU A 103 5.65 10.53 5.13
CA GLU A 103 5.38 11.95 5.33
C GLU A 103 6.42 12.64 6.25
N THR A 104 7.18 11.86 7.03
CA THR A 104 8.01 12.38 8.15
C THR A 104 9.49 12.04 8.06
N GLU A 105 9.85 10.97 7.36
CA GLU A 105 11.24 10.55 7.20
C GLU A 105 11.74 10.96 5.81
N ASN A 106 12.84 11.72 5.80
CA ASN A 106 13.50 12.21 4.56
C ASN A 106 14.49 11.20 3.97
N SER A 107 14.53 9.97 4.49
CA SER A 107 15.48 8.96 4.05
C SER A 107 14.84 7.58 4.01
N LEU A 108 14.93 6.95 2.84
CA LEU A 108 14.64 5.54 2.60
C LEU A 108 15.30 4.61 3.65
N PRO A 109 14.54 3.74 4.32
CA PRO A 109 15.12 2.71 5.18
C PRO A 109 15.91 1.71 4.32
N ALA A 110 17.19 1.53 4.64
CA ALA A 110 18.11 0.66 3.88
C ALA A 110 17.67 -0.82 3.75
N ASN A 111 16.72 -1.25 4.58
CA ASN A 111 16.26 -2.64 4.64
C ASN A 111 15.05 -2.95 3.74
N ILE A 112 14.50 -1.96 3.02
CA ILE A 112 13.40 -2.22 2.08
C ILE A 112 13.96 -2.85 0.80
N LYS A 113 13.64 -4.13 0.57
CA LYS A 113 14.08 -4.89 -0.60
C LYS A 113 13.05 -4.97 -1.74
N SER A 114 11.83 -4.49 -1.49
CA SER A 114 10.75 -4.57 -2.48
C SER A 114 10.89 -3.45 -3.49
N GLU A 115 11.17 -3.81 -4.75
CA GLU A 115 11.31 -2.89 -5.89
C GLU A 115 10.09 -1.96 -6.02
N GLN A 116 8.88 -2.51 -5.94
CA GLN A 116 7.63 -1.74 -6.00
C GLN A 116 7.51 -0.68 -4.89
N VAL A 117 7.97 -1.00 -3.67
CA VAL A 117 7.92 -0.04 -2.56
C VAL A 117 8.98 1.03 -2.75
N LEU A 118 10.18 0.65 -3.22
CA LEU A 118 11.27 1.58 -3.53
C LEU A 118 10.86 2.57 -4.64
N ASP A 119 10.18 2.10 -5.69
CA ASP A 119 9.67 2.98 -6.75
C ASP A 119 8.73 4.04 -6.21
N VAL A 120 7.85 3.68 -5.29
CA VAL A 120 6.91 4.65 -4.68
C VAL A 120 7.65 5.66 -3.80
N TYR A 121 8.65 5.24 -3.03
CA TYR A 121 9.49 6.18 -2.29
C TYR A 121 10.24 7.14 -3.23
N ASN A 122 10.79 6.65 -4.33
CA ASN A 122 11.46 7.49 -5.32
C ASN A 122 10.50 8.56 -5.88
N ILE A 123 9.26 8.18 -6.18
CA ILE A 123 8.22 9.14 -6.62
C ILE A 123 7.94 10.19 -5.52
N ILE A 124 7.82 9.77 -4.26
CA ILE A 124 7.57 10.69 -3.13
C ILE A 124 8.76 11.64 -2.94
N GLU A 125 9.99 11.13 -2.94
CA GLU A 125 11.19 11.95 -2.86
C GLU A 125 11.25 12.96 -4.00
N MET A 126 11.00 12.51 -5.24
CA MET A 126 10.92 13.39 -6.42
C MET A 126 9.89 14.52 -6.27
N HIS A 127 8.74 14.25 -5.64
CA HIS A 127 7.73 15.26 -5.37
C HIS A 127 8.11 16.24 -4.25
N ASN A 128 9.03 15.84 -3.36
CA ASN A 128 9.52 16.68 -2.27
C ASN A 128 10.73 17.55 -2.68
N LEU A 129 11.33 17.33 -3.85
CA LEU A 129 12.47 18.11 -4.32
C LEU A 129 12.08 19.57 -4.60
N THR A 130 12.95 20.49 -4.20
CA THR A 130 12.93 21.86 -4.74
C THR A 130 13.32 21.87 -6.22
N ALA A 131 13.03 22.96 -6.94
CA ALA A 131 13.39 23.07 -8.37
C ALA A 131 14.89 22.89 -8.61
N GLU A 132 15.74 23.39 -7.70
CA GLU A 132 17.20 23.29 -7.78
C GLU A 132 17.69 21.84 -7.57
N GLU A 133 17.10 21.13 -6.61
CA GLU A 133 17.38 19.72 -6.34
C GLU A 133 16.87 18.81 -7.46
N TYR A 134 15.70 19.12 -8.02
CA TYR A 134 15.17 18.42 -9.19
C TYR A 134 16.09 18.57 -10.41
N ASP A 135 16.56 19.80 -10.69
CA ASP A 135 17.52 20.05 -11.77
C ASP A 135 18.85 19.30 -11.55
N ALA A 136 19.31 19.19 -10.30
CA ALA A 136 20.50 18.42 -9.96
C ALA A 136 20.29 16.91 -10.19
N TYR A 137 19.13 16.39 -9.81
CA TYR A 137 18.73 15.00 -10.06
C TYR A 137 18.68 14.68 -11.57
N ILE A 138 18.03 15.53 -12.37
CA ILE A 138 17.98 15.34 -13.83
C ILE A 138 19.37 15.34 -14.46
N ARG A 139 20.26 16.24 -14.03
CA ARG A 139 21.66 16.26 -14.50
C ARG A 139 22.41 14.97 -14.17
N ALA A 140 22.26 14.45 -12.95
CA ALA A 140 22.89 13.20 -12.54
C ALA A 140 22.39 12.01 -13.38
N LYS A 141 21.07 11.93 -13.59
CA LYS A 141 20.45 10.86 -14.39
C LYS A 141 20.88 10.88 -15.85
N LEU A 142 20.98 12.07 -16.46
CA LEU A 142 21.51 12.22 -17.82
C LEU A 142 22.98 11.78 -17.95
N MET A 143 23.78 11.92 -16.89
CA MET A 143 25.16 11.41 -16.89
C MET A 143 25.19 9.88 -16.80
N GLU A 144 24.37 9.29 -15.94
CA GLU A 144 24.25 7.82 -15.80
C GLU A 144 23.81 7.18 -17.12
N ASP A 145 22.74 7.69 -17.74
CA ASP A 145 22.26 7.21 -19.04
C ASP A 145 23.34 7.32 -20.13
N ALA A 146 24.12 8.41 -20.13
CA ALA A 146 25.21 8.59 -21.08
C ALA A 146 26.36 7.60 -20.86
N GLU A 147 26.65 7.25 -19.61
CA GLU A 147 27.63 6.22 -19.26
C GLU A 147 27.19 4.82 -19.69
N GLU A 148 25.91 4.48 -19.50
CA GLU A 148 25.32 3.22 -19.93
C GLU A 148 25.39 3.07 -21.47
N ILE A 149 24.94 4.08 -22.20
CA ILE A 149 25.02 4.11 -23.68
C ILE A 149 26.47 3.96 -24.16
N ALA A 150 27.42 4.62 -23.48
CA ALA A 150 28.84 4.53 -23.83
C ALA A 150 29.41 3.12 -23.57
N LEU A 151 28.97 2.45 -22.51
CA LEU A 151 29.36 1.08 -22.19
C LEU A 151 28.80 0.09 -23.23
N GLU A 152 27.53 0.20 -23.58
CA GLU A 152 26.88 -0.61 -24.62
C GLU A 152 27.61 -0.47 -25.97
N ALA A 153 27.89 0.77 -26.39
CA ALA A 153 28.62 1.05 -27.61
C ALA A 153 30.05 0.47 -27.62
N ARG A 154 30.71 0.38 -26.45
CA ARG A 154 32.02 -0.27 -26.29
C ARG A 154 31.89 -1.79 -26.41
N CYS A 155 30.87 -2.39 -25.80
CA CYS A 155 30.59 -3.81 -25.90
C CYS A 155 30.28 -4.25 -27.35
N GLU A 156 29.47 -3.49 -28.09
CA GLU A 156 29.17 -3.77 -29.51
C GLU A 156 30.42 -3.69 -30.40
N LYS A 157 31.25 -2.65 -30.20
CA LYS A 157 32.52 -2.51 -30.94
C LYS A 157 33.53 -3.61 -30.62
N GLY A 158 33.48 -4.19 -29.42
CA GLY A 158 34.30 -5.35 -29.04
C GLY A 158 33.88 -6.61 -29.82
N LYS A 159 32.56 -6.89 -29.88
CA LYS A 159 32.00 -8.04 -30.60
C LYS A 159 32.27 -7.99 -32.12
N LEU A 160 32.27 -6.80 -32.72
CA LEU A 160 32.58 -6.60 -34.14
C LEU A 160 34.07 -6.76 -34.49
N LYS A 161 34.98 -6.74 -33.51
CA LYS A 161 36.43 -6.92 -33.73
C LYS A 161 36.90 -8.36 -33.54
N GLU A 162 36.07 -9.21 -32.95
CA GLU A 162 36.34 -10.64 -32.72
C GLU A 162 35.68 -11.57 -33.75
N ALA A 163 34.92 -11.01 -34.70
CA ALA A 163 34.35 -11.71 -35.87
C ALA A 163 35.14 -11.41 -37.14
#